data_AF-Q6DT18-F1
#
_entry.id   AF-Q6DT18-F1
#
_cell.length_a   1.000
_cell.length_b   1.000
_cell.length_c   1.000
_cell.angle_alpha   90.00
_cell.angle_beta   90.00
_cell.angle_gamma   90.00
#
_symmetry.space_group_name_H-M   'P 1'
#
loop_
_entity.id
_entity.type
_entity.pdbx_description
1 polymer ?
#
loop_
_entity_poly.entity_id
_entity_poly.type
_entity_poly.pdbx_seq_one_letter_code
_entity_poly.pdbx_strand_id
1 'polypeptide(L)'
;SITCSLNGHTPGYYSPMSIDNFKKLNEAYQILQAALKKGLPALKENNGTIKVEYTYTCSGEGNTNCDPSLFDIAGNSSNGEGRNGGSKTTTQTIDGKQVTTTISSKVVDGNASGNTSHVSYTEITNQLTGVPDSAQALLAQASTLINTINSACPYFIAPHSLTNGPKWEWPSNGLCGAFSEEISAIQKMITDAQELVNQTSAINSNEQNTPVGGSRDKPFNPFTDASFAQSMLANASAQAKMLDLSHQVGQAINPENLSGTF
;
A
#
# COMPACT_ATOMS: atom_id res chain seq x y z
N SER A 1 -13.92 -11.39 5.61
CA SER A 1 -13.48 -10.35 6.56
C SER A 1 -12.38 -10.92 7.46
N ILE A 2 -11.58 -10.07 8.10
CA ILE A 2 -10.69 -10.45 9.20
C ILE A 2 -11.33 -9.94 10.50
N THR A 3 -11.37 -10.79 11.53
CA THR A 3 -12.00 -10.45 12.81
C THR A 3 -10.92 -10.21 13.87
N CYS A 4 -10.90 -8.99 14.43
CA CYS A 4 -10.01 -8.62 15.53
C CYS A 4 -10.79 -8.68 16.85
N SER A 5 -10.75 -9.82 17.55
CA SER A 5 -11.55 -10.07 18.76
C SER A 5 -10.75 -10.66 19.93
N LEU A 6 -9.43 -10.47 19.95
CA LEU A 6 -8.57 -10.95 21.05
C LEU A 6 -8.60 -9.96 22.21
N ASN A 7 -9.33 -10.31 23.27
CA ASN A 7 -9.47 -9.51 24.49
C ASN A 7 -8.51 -9.99 25.59
N GLY A 8 -8.25 -9.13 26.59
CA GLY A 8 -7.42 -9.48 27.76
C GLY A 8 -5.90 -9.44 27.51
N HIS A 9 -5.47 -9.02 26.32
CA HIS A 9 -4.06 -8.87 25.95
C HIS A 9 -3.79 -7.45 25.45
N THR A 10 -2.71 -6.83 25.93
CA THR A 10 -2.27 -5.51 25.46
C THR A 10 -1.70 -5.63 24.05
N PRO A 11 -2.15 -4.83 23.06
CA PRO A 11 -1.57 -4.85 21.72
C PRO A 11 -0.08 -4.49 21.70
N GLY A 12 0.70 -5.14 20.83
CA GLY A 12 2.14 -4.88 20.72
C GLY A 12 2.93 -6.02 20.07
N TYR A 13 4.26 -5.93 20.20
CA TYR A 13 5.21 -6.91 19.68
C TYR A 13 4.91 -8.31 20.25
N TYR A 14 4.80 -9.32 19.40
CA TYR A 14 4.42 -10.68 19.81
C TYR A 14 3.07 -10.76 20.54
N SER A 15 2.18 -9.81 20.29
CA SER A 15 0.83 -9.70 20.86
C SER A 15 -0.18 -9.38 19.74
N PRO A 16 -1.48 -9.15 20.02
CA PRO A 16 -2.38 -8.75 18.94
C PRO A 16 -1.92 -7.42 18.32
N MET A 17 -2.11 -7.29 17.02
CA MET A 17 -1.94 -6.00 16.35
C MET A 17 -2.98 -5.01 16.90
N SER A 18 -2.57 -3.77 17.18
CA SER A 18 -3.51 -2.72 17.55
C SER A 18 -4.47 -2.41 16.40
N ILE A 19 -5.68 -1.96 16.72
CA ILE A 19 -6.67 -1.60 15.71
C ILE A 19 -6.18 -0.42 14.87
N ASP A 20 -5.38 0.50 15.43
CA ASP A 20 -4.77 1.60 14.67
C ASP A 20 -3.78 1.10 13.61
N ASN A 21 -2.92 0.14 13.97
CA ASN A 21 -2.02 -0.49 12.99
C ASN A 21 -2.82 -1.28 11.95
N PHE A 22 -3.89 -1.96 12.37
CA PHE A 22 -4.76 -2.69 11.45
C PHE A 22 -5.50 -1.76 10.47
N LYS A 23 -5.97 -0.58 10.93
CA LYS A 23 -6.57 0.45 10.06
C LYS A 23 -5.58 0.94 9.01
N LYS A 24 -4.35 1.26 9.40
CA LYS A 24 -3.26 1.64 8.48
C LYS A 24 -2.97 0.55 7.45
N LEU A 25 -2.81 -0.70 7.92
CA LEU A 25 -2.59 -1.88 7.08
C LEU A 25 -3.74 -2.07 6.10
N ASN A 26 -4.99 -2.01 6.59
CA ASN A 26 -6.17 -2.22 5.77
C ASN A 26 -6.34 -1.12 4.72
N GLU A 27 -6.15 0.16 5.04
CA GLU A 27 -6.25 1.23 4.03
C GLU A 27 -5.26 1.00 2.88
N ALA A 28 -3.99 0.73 3.19
CA ALA A 28 -2.98 0.42 2.19
C ALA A 28 -3.37 -0.81 1.34
N TYR A 29 -3.84 -1.88 1.99
CA TYR A 29 -4.32 -3.08 1.31
C TYR A 29 -5.48 -2.78 0.35
N GLN A 30 -6.50 -2.03 0.79
CA GLN A 30 -7.67 -1.71 -0.03
C GLN A 30 -7.30 -0.85 -1.24
N ILE A 31 -6.39 0.11 -1.07
CA ILE A 31 -5.87 0.93 -2.17
C ILE A 31 -5.15 0.06 -3.21
N LEU A 32 -4.23 -0.81 -2.76
CA LEU A 32 -3.49 -1.71 -3.65
C LEU A 32 -4.42 -2.66 -4.40
N GLN A 33 -5.37 -3.29 -3.71
CA GLN A 33 -6.32 -4.22 -4.33
C GLN A 33 -7.23 -3.52 -5.34
N ALA A 34 -7.68 -2.29 -5.05
CA ALA A 34 -8.47 -1.50 -5.98
C ALA A 34 -7.66 -1.15 -7.25
N ALA A 35 -6.39 -0.76 -7.09
CA ALA A 35 -5.49 -0.47 -8.21
C ALA A 35 -5.21 -1.72 -9.06
N LEU A 36 -4.88 -2.85 -8.42
CA LEU A 36 -4.65 -4.12 -9.11
C LEU A 36 -5.88 -4.60 -9.88
N LYS A 37 -7.07 -4.44 -9.31
CA LYS A 37 -8.33 -4.79 -9.98
C LYS A 37 -8.62 -3.91 -11.19
N LYS A 38 -8.28 -2.62 -11.14
CA LYS A 38 -8.40 -1.69 -12.28
C LYS A 38 -7.35 -1.97 -13.36
N GLY A 39 -6.17 -2.45 -12.95
CA GLY A 39 -4.99 -2.54 -13.78
C GLY A 39 -4.05 -1.36 -13.52
N LEU A 40 -2.75 -1.66 -13.42
CA LEU A 40 -1.72 -0.66 -13.14
C LEU A 40 -1.41 0.15 -14.41
N PRO A 41 -1.26 1.48 -14.32
CA PRO A 41 -0.93 2.30 -15.47
C PRO A 41 0.55 2.15 -15.85
N ALA A 42 0.92 2.61 -17.06
CA ALA A 42 2.32 2.68 -17.47
C ALA A 42 3.12 3.67 -16.60
N LEU A 43 4.44 3.45 -16.45
CA LEU A 43 5.29 4.25 -15.55
C LEU A 43 5.28 5.76 -15.82
N LYS A 44 5.02 6.18 -17.07
CA LYS A 44 4.92 7.61 -17.44
C LYS A 44 3.63 8.28 -16.97
N GLU A 45 2.59 7.50 -16.68
CA GLU A 45 1.26 8.01 -16.32
C GLU A 45 1.21 8.32 -14.83
N ASN A 46 1.64 9.53 -14.48
CA ASN A 46 1.75 9.95 -13.08
C ASN A 46 0.49 10.63 -12.53
N ASN A 47 -0.55 10.84 -13.34
CA ASN A 47 -1.72 11.65 -12.99
C ASN A 47 -3.03 10.86 -12.83
N GLY A 48 -2.99 9.55 -13.04
CA GLY A 48 -4.14 8.69 -12.82
C GLY A 48 -4.61 8.71 -11.37
N THR A 49 -5.88 8.39 -11.19
CA THR A 49 -6.50 8.23 -9.86
C THR A 49 -7.51 7.09 -9.85
N ILE A 50 -7.81 6.62 -8.63
CA ILE A 50 -8.84 5.63 -8.34
C ILE A 50 -9.76 6.10 -7.22
N LYS A 51 -10.91 5.42 -7.12
CA LYS A 51 -11.80 5.50 -5.98
C LYS A 51 -11.67 4.22 -5.19
N VAL A 52 -11.61 4.33 -3.87
CA VAL A 52 -11.47 3.20 -2.95
C VAL A 52 -12.56 3.33 -1.91
N GLU A 53 -13.28 2.24 -1.67
CA GLU A 53 -14.32 2.17 -0.65
C GLU A 53 -14.13 0.91 0.17
N TYR A 54 -14.12 1.06 1.49
CA TYR A 54 -14.01 -0.07 2.40
C TYR A 54 -14.76 0.19 3.70
N THR A 55 -15.22 -0.89 4.32
CA THR A 55 -15.99 -0.85 5.56
C THR A 55 -15.33 -1.67 6.65
N TYR A 56 -15.61 -1.31 7.90
CA TYR A 56 -15.36 -2.15 9.06
C TYR A 56 -16.42 -1.92 10.13
N THR A 57 -16.59 -2.88 11.03
CA THR A 57 -17.65 -2.87 12.04
C THR A 57 -17.09 -3.06 13.44
N CYS A 58 -17.69 -2.38 14.42
CA CYS A 58 -17.39 -2.57 15.84
C CYS A 58 -18.64 -3.03 16.59
N SER A 59 -18.50 -4.09 17.36
CA SER A 59 -19.52 -4.63 18.25
C SER A 59 -18.90 -5.01 19.59
N GLY A 60 -19.75 -5.32 20.57
CA GLY A 60 -19.33 -5.69 21.93
C GLY A 60 -19.26 -4.49 22.88
N GLU A 61 -19.55 -4.76 24.15
CA GLU A 61 -19.52 -3.76 25.22
C GLU A 61 -18.12 -3.16 25.38
N GLY A 62 -18.03 -1.85 25.55
CA GLY A 62 -16.76 -1.12 25.73
C GLY A 62 -15.92 -0.92 24.45
N ASN A 63 -16.38 -1.36 23.28
CA ASN A 63 -15.63 -1.17 22.04
C ASN A 63 -15.72 0.28 21.53
N THR A 64 -14.59 0.99 21.53
CA THR A 64 -14.48 2.40 21.13
C THR A 64 -13.85 2.61 19.75
N ASN A 65 -13.49 1.55 19.02
CA ASN A 65 -12.73 1.66 17.76
C ASN A 65 -13.51 2.32 16.60
N CYS A 66 -14.83 2.46 16.76
CA CYS A 66 -15.74 3.11 15.82
C CYS A 66 -16.40 4.36 16.43
N ASP A 67 -15.82 4.94 17.48
CA ASP A 67 -16.35 6.16 18.09
C ASP A 67 -16.22 7.35 17.12
N PRO A 68 -17.30 8.12 16.85
CA PRO A 68 -17.27 9.28 15.94
C PRO A 68 -16.17 10.30 16.22
N SER A 69 -15.79 10.45 17.49
CA SER A 69 -14.73 11.34 17.95
C SER A 69 -13.35 11.02 17.33
N LEU A 70 -13.09 9.76 16.98
CA LEU A 70 -11.84 9.34 16.31
C LEU A 70 -11.74 9.84 14.86
N PHE A 71 -12.84 10.33 14.30
CA PHE A 71 -12.96 10.73 12.90
C PHE A 71 -13.41 12.20 12.75
N ASP A 72 -13.44 12.96 13.85
CA ASP A 72 -13.98 14.32 13.89
C ASP A 72 -15.41 14.44 13.32
N ILE A 73 -16.21 13.36 13.44
CA ILE A 73 -17.62 13.37 13.06
C ILE A 73 -18.37 14.08 14.18
N ALA A 74 -18.97 15.21 13.84
CA ALA A 74 -19.86 15.93 14.74
C ALA A 74 -21.27 15.33 14.70
N GLY A 75 -21.94 15.36 15.84
CA GLY A 75 -23.36 15.00 15.94
C GLY A 75 -24.02 15.68 17.12
N ASN A 76 -25.13 15.09 17.56
CA ASN A 76 -25.87 15.54 18.73
C ASN A 76 -26.52 14.34 19.42
N SER A 77 -27.18 14.58 20.54
CA SER A 77 -27.81 13.52 21.31
C SER A 77 -28.85 12.70 20.54
N SER A 78 -29.51 13.25 19.52
CA SER A 78 -30.54 12.53 18.76
C SER A 78 -29.98 11.52 17.77
N ASN A 79 -28.71 11.64 17.38
CA ASN A 79 -28.02 10.67 16.52
C ASN A 79 -26.84 9.97 17.21
N GLY A 80 -26.82 9.99 18.54
CA GLY A 80 -25.78 9.37 19.34
C GLY A 80 -24.40 10.00 19.10
N GLU A 81 -24.33 11.33 19.13
CA GLU A 81 -23.11 12.11 18.87
C GLU A 81 -22.47 11.77 17.51
N GLY A 82 -23.30 11.55 16.49
CA GLY A 82 -22.88 11.27 15.12
C GLY A 82 -22.66 9.79 14.84
N ARG A 83 -22.88 8.91 15.81
CA ARG A 83 -22.69 7.46 15.66
C ARG A 83 -23.69 6.83 14.70
N ASN A 84 -24.90 7.37 14.59
CA ASN A 84 -25.89 6.89 13.65
C ASN A 84 -26.23 7.92 12.57
N GLY A 85 -25.64 7.75 11.38
CA GLY A 85 -25.85 8.61 10.22
C GLY A 85 -24.93 9.84 10.15
N GLY A 86 -23.96 9.97 11.06
CA GLY A 86 -22.96 11.02 10.99
C GLY A 86 -21.96 10.78 9.87
N SER A 87 -21.42 11.86 9.30
CA SER A 87 -20.39 11.81 8.27
C SER A 87 -19.45 13.00 8.35
N LYS A 88 -18.21 12.78 7.95
CA LYS A 88 -17.16 13.80 7.85
C LYS A 88 -16.41 13.61 6.55
N THR A 89 -16.22 14.70 5.82
CA THR A 89 -15.29 14.77 4.69
C THR A 89 -14.04 15.51 5.13
N THR A 90 -12.88 14.90 4.89
CA THR A 90 -11.55 15.48 5.12
C THR A 90 -10.70 15.32 3.88
N THR A 91 -9.59 16.04 3.85
CA THR A 91 -8.55 15.89 2.84
C THR A 91 -7.30 15.35 3.50
N GLN A 92 -6.71 14.32 2.91
CA GLN A 92 -5.41 13.80 3.30
C GLN A 92 -4.44 13.86 2.12
N THR A 93 -3.14 13.88 2.41
CA THR A 93 -2.11 13.90 1.37
C THR A 93 -1.55 12.50 1.18
N ILE A 94 -1.65 11.96 -0.03
CA ILE A 94 -0.99 10.71 -0.44
C ILE A 94 -0.07 11.04 -1.62
N ASP A 95 1.23 10.74 -1.48
CA ASP A 95 2.25 11.01 -2.50
C ASP A 95 2.22 12.46 -3.03
N GLY A 96 2.10 13.44 -2.13
CA GLY A 96 2.02 14.87 -2.47
C GLY A 96 0.71 15.32 -3.12
N LYS A 97 -0.26 14.42 -3.31
CA LYS A 97 -1.58 14.73 -3.89
C LYS A 97 -2.67 14.73 -2.83
N GLN A 98 -3.62 15.65 -2.99
CA GLN A 98 -4.80 15.74 -2.13
C GLN A 98 -5.80 14.65 -2.49
N VAL A 99 -6.16 13.84 -1.51
CA VAL A 99 -7.17 12.79 -1.57
C VAL A 99 -8.32 13.20 -0.67
N THR A 100 -9.54 13.17 -1.22
CA THR A 100 -10.74 13.47 -0.44
C THR A 100 -11.27 12.18 0.17
N THR A 101 -11.33 12.13 1.50
CA THR A 101 -11.82 11.00 2.27
C THR A 101 -13.13 11.37 2.92
N THR A 102 -14.18 10.61 2.65
CA THR A 102 -15.46 10.71 3.37
C THR A 102 -15.61 9.50 4.27
N ILE A 103 -15.77 9.76 5.56
CA ILE A 103 -16.01 8.76 6.59
C ILE A 103 -17.46 8.90 7.03
N SER A 104 -18.20 7.81 7.08
CA SER A 104 -19.59 7.79 7.57
C SER A 104 -19.78 6.68 8.59
N SER A 105 -20.61 6.96 9.60
CA SER A 105 -20.93 6.05 10.70
C SER A 105 -22.42 5.71 10.69
N LYS A 106 -22.75 4.44 10.92
CA LYS A 106 -24.12 3.93 10.97
C LYS A 106 -24.26 2.91 12.08
N VAL A 107 -25.35 2.98 12.86
CA VAL A 107 -25.68 1.94 13.85
C VAL A 107 -26.66 0.96 13.22
N VAL A 108 -26.42 -0.33 13.43
CA VAL A 108 -27.34 -1.42 13.10
C VAL A 108 -27.73 -2.13 14.38
N ASP A 109 -29.03 -2.20 14.65
CA ASP A 109 -29.56 -2.88 15.83
C ASP A 109 -29.49 -4.40 15.68
N GLY A 110 -29.32 -5.12 16.79
CA GLY A 110 -29.28 -6.59 16.85
C GLY A 110 -30.56 -7.25 16.33
N ASN A 111 -31.71 -6.57 16.46
CA ASN A 111 -33.01 -7.04 15.97
C ASN A 111 -33.38 -6.43 14.61
N ALA A 112 -32.49 -5.66 13.99
CA ALA A 112 -32.76 -5.07 12.68
C ALA A 112 -33.00 -6.17 11.64
N SER A 113 -33.99 -5.95 10.77
CA SER A 113 -34.28 -6.86 9.66
C SER A 113 -33.03 -7.05 8.79
N GLY A 114 -32.61 -8.30 8.59
CA GLY A 114 -31.42 -8.66 7.82
C GLY A 114 -30.11 -8.71 8.61
N ASN A 115 -30.10 -8.34 9.90
CA ASN A 115 -28.93 -8.54 10.76
C ASN A 115 -28.82 -10.01 11.19
N THR A 116 -27.89 -10.75 10.59
CA THR A 116 -27.64 -12.17 10.89
C THR A 116 -26.70 -12.39 12.08
N SER A 117 -26.09 -11.33 12.62
CA SER A 117 -25.16 -11.44 13.75
C SER A 117 -25.85 -11.49 15.12
N HIS A 118 -27.13 -11.07 15.17
CA HIS A 118 -27.93 -10.95 16.40
C HIS A 118 -27.31 -10.08 17.49
N VAL A 119 -26.35 -9.22 17.13
CA VAL A 119 -25.73 -8.22 18.01
C VAL A 119 -25.80 -6.86 17.34
N SER A 120 -25.96 -5.80 18.13
CA SER A 120 -25.88 -4.43 17.62
C SER A 120 -24.43 -4.08 17.30
N TYR A 121 -24.20 -3.33 16.23
CA TYR A 121 -22.87 -2.89 15.81
C TYR A 121 -22.89 -1.50 15.17
N THR A 122 -21.73 -0.85 15.19
CA THR A 122 -21.47 0.37 14.43
C THR A 122 -20.68 0.00 13.19
N GLU A 123 -21.13 0.44 12.02
CA GLU A 123 -20.43 0.32 10.74
C GLU A 123 -19.77 1.66 10.39
N ILE A 124 -18.48 1.61 10.05
CA ILE A 124 -17.75 2.74 9.49
C ILE A 124 -17.48 2.45 8.03
N THR A 125 -17.88 3.38 7.16
CA THR A 125 -17.56 3.36 5.73
C THR A 125 -16.56 4.45 5.42
N ASN A 126 -15.48 4.10 4.73
CA ASN A 126 -14.46 5.02 4.26
C ASN A 126 -14.51 5.04 2.74
N GLN A 127 -14.72 6.22 2.17
CA GLN A 127 -14.71 6.43 0.73
C GLN A 127 -13.62 7.45 0.38
N LEU A 128 -12.57 6.98 -0.29
CA LEU A 128 -11.45 7.79 -0.74
C LEU A 128 -11.62 8.05 -2.24
N THR A 129 -11.49 9.31 -2.63
CA THR A 129 -11.59 9.76 -4.02
C THR A 129 -10.37 10.57 -4.42
N GLY A 130 -9.89 10.35 -5.64
CA GLY A 130 -8.66 10.97 -6.12
C GLY A 130 -7.38 10.31 -5.61
N VAL A 131 -7.46 9.05 -5.15
CA VAL A 131 -6.28 8.30 -4.70
C VAL A 131 -5.34 8.10 -5.90
N PRO A 132 -4.06 8.52 -5.83
CA PRO A 132 -3.14 8.33 -6.95
C PRO A 132 -2.82 6.86 -7.20
N ASP A 133 -2.76 6.47 -8.47
CA ASP A 133 -2.43 5.12 -8.93
C ASP A 133 -1.11 5.04 -9.72
N SER A 134 -0.26 6.07 -9.60
CA SER A 134 1.11 6.03 -10.14
C SER A 134 1.92 4.91 -9.48
N ALA A 135 2.92 4.39 -10.20
CA ALA A 135 3.80 3.35 -9.66
C ALA A 135 4.45 3.77 -8.33
N GLN A 136 4.91 5.03 -8.23
CA GLN A 136 5.47 5.59 -7.00
C GLN A 136 4.48 5.56 -5.83
N ALA A 137 3.25 6.05 -6.04
CA ALA A 137 2.22 6.08 -5.00
C ALA A 137 1.86 4.68 -4.51
N LEU A 138 1.71 3.72 -5.43
CA LEU A 138 1.37 2.34 -5.08
C LEU A 138 2.52 1.61 -4.38
N LEU A 139 3.77 1.85 -4.78
CA LEU A 139 4.94 1.32 -4.06
C LEU A 139 5.03 1.87 -2.62
N ALA A 140 4.64 3.14 -2.39
CA ALA A 140 4.55 3.70 -1.05
C ALA A 140 3.45 3.03 -0.20
N GLN A 141 2.32 2.65 -0.81
CA GLN A 141 1.28 1.87 -0.14
C GLN A 141 1.77 0.44 0.18
N ALA A 142 2.45 -0.22 -0.75
CA ALA A 142 3.05 -1.54 -0.52
C ALA A 142 4.10 -1.48 0.61
N SER A 143 4.93 -0.43 0.63
CA SER A 143 5.90 -0.16 1.70
C SER A 143 5.19 0.03 3.04
N THR A 144 4.10 0.81 3.08
CA THR A 144 3.29 1.02 4.29
C THR A 144 2.72 -0.30 4.80
N LEU A 145 2.19 -1.14 3.91
CA LEU A 145 1.63 -2.44 4.24
C LEU A 145 2.67 -3.35 4.90
N ILE A 146 3.81 -3.58 4.23
CA ILE A 146 4.84 -4.51 4.72
C ILE A 146 5.52 -3.99 5.98
N ASN A 147 5.80 -2.68 6.05
CA ASN A 147 6.44 -2.08 7.22
C ASN A 147 5.51 -2.08 8.44
N THR A 148 4.20 -1.89 8.25
CA THR A 148 3.23 -1.99 9.35
C THR A 148 3.21 -3.41 9.93
N ILE A 149 3.22 -4.43 9.07
CA ILE A 149 3.32 -5.84 9.50
C ILE A 149 4.62 -6.08 10.27
N ASN A 150 5.75 -5.67 9.69
CA ASN A 150 7.07 -5.90 10.27
C ASN A 150 7.24 -5.17 11.62
N SER A 151 6.91 -3.88 11.67
CA SER A 151 7.05 -3.06 12.88
C SER A 151 6.07 -3.44 13.99
N ALA A 152 4.83 -3.79 13.66
CA ALA A 152 3.88 -4.27 14.66
C ALA A 152 4.25 -5.66 15.18
N CYS A 153 4.82 -6.50 14.32
CA CYS A 153 5.21 -7.89 14.57
C CYS A 153 4.20 -8.63 15.46
N PRO A 154 2.93 -8.75 15.02
CA PRO A 154 1.92 -9.36 15.86
C PRO A 154 2.20 -10.86 16.02
N TYR A 155 1.67 -11.40 17.10
CA TYR A 155 1.55 -12.83 17.28
C TYR A 155 0.68 -13.45 16.18
N PHE A 156 1.07 -14.62 15.68
CA PHE A 156 0.24 -15.41 14.79
C PHE A 156 0.33 -16.90 15.16
N ILE A 157 -0.72 -17.63 14.81
CA ILE A 157 -0.76 -19.08 14.82
C ILE A 157 -1.14 -19.49 13.40
N ALA A 158 -0.34 -20.34 12.76
CA ALA A 158 -0.68 -20.79 11.43
C ALA A 158 -1.98 -21.64 11.48
N PRO A 159 -2.79 -21.59 10.40
CA PRO A 159 -3.95 -22.45 10.30
C PRO A 159 -3.54 -23.93 10.28
N HIS A 160 -4.46 -24.81 10.68
CA HIS A 160 -4.25 -26.25 10.59
C HIS A 160 -3.89 -26.67 9.17
N SER A 161 -2.77 -27.37 9.00
CA SER A 161 -2.38 -27.93 7.71
C SER A 161 -3.35 -29.02 7.29
N LEU A 162 -3.76 -28.98 6.03
CA LEU A 162 -4.61 -30.03 5.44
C LEU A 162 -3.78 -31.31 5.26
N THR A 163 -4.42 -32.47 5.43
CA THR A 163 -3.80 -33.75 5.12
C THR A 163 -3.37 -33.76 3.65
N ASN A 164 -2.06 -33.98 3.39
CA ASN A 164 -1.41 -33.91 2.08
C ASN A 164 -1.33 -32.50 1.45
N GLY A 165 -1.60 -31.43 2.20
CA GLY A 165 -1.39 -30.06 1.77
C GLY A 165 0.00 -29.50 2.11
N PRO A 166 0.39 -28.35 1.55
CA PRO A 166 1.57 -27.61 1.97
C PRO A 166 1.55 -27.37 3.48
N LYS A 167 2.70 -27.55 4.12
CA LYS A 167 2.87 -27.33 5.55
C LYS A 167 3.51 -25.98 5.78
N TRP A 168 2.99 -25.26 6.76
CA TRP A 168 3.63 -24.08 7.28
C TRP A 168 4.80 -24.51 8.18
N GLU A 169 5.97 -23.92 7.97
CA GLU A 169 7.15 -24.09 8.83
C GLU A 169 7.60 -22.70 9.28
N TRP A 170 7.70 -22.47 10.59
CA TRP A 170 8.11 -21.17 11.09
C TRP A 170 8.87 -21.29 12.42
N PRO A 171 9.96 -20.53 12.61
CA PRO A 171 10.80 -20.64 13.80
C PRO A 171 10.22 -19.91 15.03
N SER A 172 9.18 -19.08 14.85
CA SER A 172 8.79 -18.08 15.84
C SER A 172 7.33 -17.67 15.69
N ASN A 173 6.57 -17.47 16.77
CA ASN A 173 5.14 -17.12 16.68
C ASN A 173 4.88 -15.62 16.41
N GLY A 174 5.89 -14.83 16.10
CA GLY A 174 5.74 -13.42 15.68
C GLY A 174 5.96 -13.30 14.19
N LEU A 175 5.10 -12.58 13.48
CA LEU A 175 5.16 -12.49 12.01
C LEU A 175 6.53 -12.02 11.50
N CYS A 176 7.13 -11.01 12.15
CA CYS A 176 8.43 -10.47 11.73
C CYS A 176 9.59 -11.44 11.88
N GLY A 177 9.48 -12.40 12.81
CA GLY A 177 10.51 -13.42 13.03
C GLY A 177 10.24 -14.71 12.24
N ALA A 178 8.96 -15.06 12.04
CA ALA A 178 8.58 -16.19 11.22
C ALA A 178 8.93 -16.00 9.75
N PHE A 179 8.70 -14.79 9.25
CA PHE A 179 8.80 -14.47 7.83
C PHE A 179 9.87 -13.40 7.58
N SER A 180 10.98 -13.45 8.32
CA SER A 180 12.00 -12.39 8.26
C SER A 180 12.67 -12.31 6.89
N GLU A 181 12.87 -13.45 6.24
CA GLU A 181 13.52 -13.51 4.92
C GLU A 181 12.57 -13.00 3.83
N GLU A 182 11.30 -13.40 3.88
CA GLU A 182 10.23 -13.00 2.96
C GLU A 182 9.92 -11.51 3.10
N ILE A 183 9.82 -11.01 4.34
CA ILE A 183 9.65 -9.57 4.61
C ILE A 183 10.84 -8.79 4.05
N SER A 184 12.07 -9.25 4.28
CA SER A 184 13.28 -8.58 3.79
C SER A 184 13.33 -8.57 2.27
N ALA A 185 12.96 -9.67 1.61
CA ALA A 185 12.91 -9.76 0.16
C ALA A 185 11.84 -8.83 -0.42
N ILE A 186 10.63 -8.81 0.15
CA ILE A 186 9.55 -7.89 -0.28
C ILE A 186 9.99 -6.42 -0.09
N GLN A 187 10.61 -6.08 1.03
CA GLN A 187 11.13 -4.72 1.26
C GLN A 187 12.22 -4.35 0.24
N LYS A 188 13.12 -5.29 -0.10
CA LYS A 188 14.13 -5.09 -1.14
C LYS A 188 13.49 -4.88 -2.50
N MET A 189 12.53 -5.71 -2.89
CA MET A 189 11.80 -5.58 -4.14
C MET A 189 11.11 -4.21 -4.27
N ILE A 190 10.46 -3.74 -3.19
CA ILE A 190 9.83 -2.41 -3.17
C ILE A 190 10.88 -1.32 -3.33
N THR A 191 12.01 -1.42 -2.62
CA THR A 191 13.11 -0.45 -2.68
C THR A 191 13.71 -0.36 -4.08
N ASP A 192 14.02 -1.50 -4.69
CA ASP A 192 14.58 -1.58 -6.04
C ASP A 192 13.59 -1.03 -7.08
N ALA A 193 12.30 -1.34 -6.94
CA ALA A 193 11.25 -0.82 -7.81
C ALA A 193 11.06 0.70 -7.65
N GLN A 194 11.18 1.25 -6.44
CA GLN A 194 11.15 2.69 -6.23
C GLN A 194 12.33 3.38 -6.92
N GLU A 195 13.54 2.83 -6.78
CA GLU A 195 14.73 3.36 -7.45
C GLU A 195 14.63 3.26 -8.98
N LEU A 196 14.01 2.20 -9.50
CA LEU A 196 13.71 2.04 -10.92
C LEU A 196 12.76 3.15 -11.40
N VAL A 197 11.65 3.38 -10.69
CA VAL A 197 10.66 4.39 -11.08
C VAL A 197 11.28 5.79 -11.09
N ASN A 198 12.20 6.09 -10.15
CA ASN A 198 12.93 7.36 -10.11
C ASN A 198 13.70 7.65 -11.41
N GLN A 199 14.20 6.63 -12.10
CA GLN A 199 14.93 6.79 -13.37
C GLN A 199 14.06 7.36 -14.50
N THR A 200 12.73 7.21 -14.42
CA THR A 200 11.78 7.74 -15.42
C THR A 200 11.95 9.25 -15.61
N SER A 201 12.21 9.99 -14.52
CA SER A 201 12.44 11.44 -14.57
C SER A 201 13.74 11.81 -15.30
N ALA A 202 14.80 11.01 -15.11
CA ALA A 202 16.08 11.19 -15.77
C ALA A 202 15.98 10.93 -17.28
N ILE A 203 15.22 9.92 -17.70
CA ILE A 203 14.95 9.65 -19.12
C ILE A 203 14.19 10.81 -19.76
N ASN A 204 13.10 11.26 -19.12
CA ASN A 204 12.27 12.35 -19.63
C ASN A 204 13.01 13.69 -19.71
N SER A 205 13.95 13.94 -18.80
CA SER A 205 14.73 15.19 -18.80
C SER A 205 15.86 15.20 -19.85
N ASN A 206 16.18 14.05 -20.45
CA ASN A 206 17.28 13.89 -21.40
C ASN A 206 16.76 13.31 -22.74
N GLU A 207 15.71 13.91 -23.31
CA GLU A 207 15.10 13.44 -24.56
C GLU A 207 16.11 13.33 -25.72
N GLN A 208 15.94 12.31 -26.57
CA GLN A 208 16.82 12.02 -27.72
C GLN A 208 16.11 12.24 -29.06
N ASN A 209 15.21 13.22 -29.13
CA ASN A 209 14.38 13.53 -30.30
C ASN A 209 15.02 14.53 -31.28
N THR A 210 16.12 15.17 -30.89
CA THR A 210 16.80 16.18 -31.70
C THR A 210 17.91 15.54 -32.54
N PRO A 211 17.88 15.66 -33.88
CA PRO A 211 18.98 15.21 -34.72
C PRO A 211 20.29 15.95 -34.40
N VAL A 212 21.40 15.23 -34.47
CA VAL A 212 22.75 15.76 -34.19
C VAL A 212 23.58 15.82 -35.47
N GLY A 213 24.54 16.75 -35.54
CA GLY A 213 25.37 16.95 -36.72
C GLY A 213 26.47 18.00 -36.50
N GLY A 214 27.26 18.26 -37.54
CA GLY A 214 28.27 19.32 -37.52
C GLY A 214 27.66 20.72 -37.59
N SER A 215 28.45 21.73 -37.25
CA SER A 215 28.03 23.13 -37.27
C SER A 215 28.45 23.84 -38.57
N ARG A 216 27.56 24.69 -39.13
CA ARG A 216 27.86 25.62 -40.24
C ARG A 216 28.51 24.96 -41.47
N ASP A 217 27.85 23.94 -42.02
CA ASP A 217 28.28 23.21 -43.23
C ASP A 217 29.65 22.49 -43.11
N LYS A 218 30.17 22.33 -41.89
CA LYS A 218 31.38 21.54 -41.63
C LYS A 218 31.04 20.09 -41.31
N PRO A 219 31.92 19.13 -41.65
CA PRO A 219 31.82 17.77 -41.14
C PRO A 219 31.75 17.76 -39.60
N PHE A 220 31.02 16.78 -39.06
CA PHE A 220 30.91 16.57 -37.62
C PHE A 220 32.29 16.39 -36.96
N ASN A 221 32.54 17.15 -35.89
CA ASN A 221 33.75 16.99 -35.08
C ASN A 221 33.40 16.44 -33.69
N PRO A 222 33.76 15.18 -33.38
CA PRO A 222 33.47 14.56 -32.08
C PRO A 222 34.05 15.31 -30.87
N PHE A 223 35.10 16.11 -31.06
CA PHE A 223 35.75 16.84 -29.98
C PHE A 223 35.04 18.15 -29.62
N THR A 224 34.17 18.67 -30.50
CA THR A 224 33.53 19.99 -30.30
C THR A 224 32.01 19.99 -30.48
N ASP A 225 31.47 19.10 -31.31
CA ASP A 225 30.04 19.06 -31.66
C ASP A 225 29.26 18.00 -30.86
N ALA A 226 29.87 17.40 -29.83
CA ALA A 226 29.32 16.27 -29.08
C ALA A 226 28.77 16.63 -27.68
N SER A 227 28.38 17.89 -27.43
CA SER A 227 27.82 18.28 -26.12
C SER A 227 26.56 17.50 -25.73
N PHE A 228 25.79 17.04 -26.73
CA PHE A 228 24.62 16.17 -26.53
C PHE A 228 24.98 14.83 -25.86
N ALA A 229 26.24 14.36 -26.00
CA ALA A 229 26.66 13.04 -25.53
C ALA A 229 26.47 12.87 -24.00
N GLN A 230 26.57 13.94 -23.21
CA GLN A 230 26.32 13.88 -21.78
C GLN A 230 24.86 13.52 -21.47
N SER A 231 23.90 14.16 -22.16
CA SER A 231 22.47 13.86 -22.01
C SER A 231 22.14 12.47 -22.55
N MET A 232 22.73 12.09 -23.69
CA MET A 232 22.56 10.77 -24.30
C MET A 232 23.06 9.67 -23.37
N LEU A 233 24.22 9.86 -22.74
CA LEU A 233 24.77 8.93 -21.76
C LEU A 233 23.88 8.83 -20.53
N ALA A 234 23.43 9.95 -19.96
CA ALA A 234 22.54 9.96 -18.80
C ALA A 234 21.23 9.20 -19.09
N ASN A 235 20.64 9.40 -20.27
CA ASN A 235 19.45 8.68 -20.71
C ASN A 235 19.71 7.17 -20.85
N ALA A 236 20.77 6.79 -21.57
CA ALA A 236 21.13 5.38 -21.78
C ALA A 236 21.46 4.66 -20.46
N SER A 237 22.20 5.31 -19.56
CA SER A 237 22.51 4.76 -18.23
C SER A 237 21.25 4.60 -17.37
N ALA A 238 20.31 5.55 -17.42
CA ALA A 238 19.04 5.43 -16.70
C ALA A 238 18.21 4.24 -17.22
N GLN A 239 18.11 4.05 -18.54
CA GLN A 239 17.43 2.89 -19.13
C GLN A 239 18.07 1.56 -18.74
N ALA A 240 19.41 1.47 -18.82
CA ALA A 240 20.15 0.28 -18.41
C ALA A 240 19.94 -0.04 -16.92
N LYS A 241 19.92 0.99 -16.06
CA LYS A 241 19.67 0.84 -14.63
C LYS A 241 18.23 0.38 -14.34
N MET A 242 17.24 0.86 -15.08
CA MET A 242 15.86 0.34 -14.96
C MET A 242 15.77 -1.15 -15.30
N LEU A 243 16.47 -1.59 -16.35
CA LEU A 243 16.50 -2.99 -16.75
C LEU A 243 17.17 -3.86 -15.68
N ASP A 244 18.31 -3.42 -15.15
CA ASP A 244 19.03 -4.14 -14.09
C ASP A 244 18.19 -4.25 -12.81
N LEU A 245 17.58 -3.16 -12.35
CA LEU A 245 16.69 -3.17 -11.18
C LEU A 245 15.45 -4.05 -11.40
N SER A 246 14.85 -4.04 -12.60
CA SER A 246 13.74 -4.94 -12.93
C SER A 246 14.14 -6.40 -12.78
N HIS A 247 15.34 -6.74 -13.27
CA HIS A 247 15.90 -8.07 -13.14
C HIS A 247 16.16 -8.42 -11.67
N GLN A 248 16.75 -7.52 -10.88
CA GLN A 248 16.99 -7.73 -9.44
C GLN A 248 15.70 -7.98 -8.65
N VAL A 249 14.63 -7.24 -8.93
CA VAL A 249 13.30 -7.47 -8.34
C VAL A 249 12.82 -8.88 -8.64
N GLY A 250 12.97 -9.35 -9.88
CA GLY A 250 12.59 -10.71 -10.26
C GLY A 250 13.41 -11.78 -9.54
N GLN A 251 14.72 -11.60 -9.43
CA GLN A 251 15.60 -12.57 -8.79
C GLN A 251 15.39 -12.68 -7.27
N ALA A 252 14.92 -11.62 -6.62
CA ALA A 252 14.67 -11.61 -5.17
C ALA A 252 13.56 -12.56 -4.71
N ILE A 253 12.68 -13.01 -5.62
CA ILE A 253 11.52 -13.86 -5.32
C ILE A 253 11.40 -15.06 -6.24
N ASN A 254 12.38 -15.30 -7.13
CA ASN A 254 12.34 -16.42 -8.05
C ASN A 254 12.56 -17.74 -7.29
N PRO A 255 11.57 -18.65 -7.21
CA PRO A 255 11.68 -19.90 -6.46
C PRO A 255 12.83 -20.81 -6.91
N GLU A 256 13.35 -20.65 -8.12
CA GLU A 256 14.54 -21.39 -8.59
C GLU A 256 15.82 -21.02 -7.83
N ASN A 257 15.86 -19.84 -7.20
CA ASN A 257 17.00 -19.31 -6.44
C ASN A 257 16.73 -19.26 -4.93
N LEU A 258 15.55 -19.70 -4.50
CA LEU A 258 15.15 -19.77 -3.09
C LEU A 258 15.45 -21.17 -2.55
N SER A 259 15.64 -21.26 -1.23
CA SER A 259 15.96 -22.53 -0.57
C SER A 259 15.40 -22.58 0.85
N GLY A 260 15.20 -23.80 1.36
CA GLY A 260 14.72 -23.97 2.73
C GLY A 260 13.25 -23.61 2.86
N THR A 261 12.93 -22.82 3.88
CA THR A 261 11.56 -22.45 4.27
C THR A 261 11.03 -21.17 3.60
N PHE A 262 11.82 -20.58 2.70
CA PHE A 262 11.44 -19.39 1.94
C PHE A 262 10.31 -19.69 0.93
#